data_AF-A0A3L6SHH2-F1
#
_entry.id   AF-A0A3L6SHH2-F1
#
_cell.length_a   1.000
_cell.length_b   1.000
_cell.length_c   1.000
_cell.angle_alpha   90.00
_cell.angle_beta   90.00
_cell.angle_gamma   90.00
#
_symmetry.space_group_name_H-M   'P 1'
#
loop_
_entity.id
_entity.type
_entity.pdbx_description
1 polymer ?
#
loop_
_entity_poly.entity_id
_entity_poly.type
_entity_poly.pdbx_seq_one_letter_code
_entity_poly.pdbx_strand_id
1 'polypeptide(L)' 'MFNASIDIELGDGCLTLFWSDHWLGQNSPCLIAPELCNLIRRGVRNSRTVAAALSDKRWIQDITGTLTVQALFEYLIL' A
#
# COMPACT_ATOMS: atom_id res chain seq x y z
N MET A 1 9.29 -10.15 -22.05
CA MET A 1 8.44 -9.62 -20.97
C MET A 1 8.88 -8.18 -20.72
N PHE A 2 8.07 -7.20 -21.11
CA PHE A 2 8.40 -5.77 -20.95
C PHE A 2 8.04 -5.36 -19.51
N ASN A 3 9.04 -5.19 -18.66
CA ASN A 3 8.87 -4.54 -17.37
C ASN A 3 8.95 -3.02 -17.63
N ALA A 4 7.80 -2.39 -17.87
CA ALA A 4 7.74 -0.95 -18.05
C ALA A 4 8.17 -0.29 -16.73
N SER A 5 9.33 0.38 -16.76
CA SER A 5 9.79 1.24 -15.67
C SER A 5 8.91 2.48 -15.67
N ILE A 6 7.79 2.41 -14.94
CA ILE A 6 6.99 3.59 -14.63
C ILE A 6 7.61 4.17 -13.36
N ASP A 7 8.48 5.17 -13.54
CA ASP A 7 8.88 6.04 -12.44
C ASP A 7 7.68 6.91 -12.09
N ILE A 8 7.02 6.55 -10.99
CA ILE A 8 5.93 7.34 -10.44
C ILE A 8 6.57 8.45 -9.63
N GLU A 9 6.83 9.59 -10.27
CA GLU A 9 7.02 10.83 -9.52
C GLU A 9 5.71 11.10 -8.76
N LEU A 10 5.76 10.97 -7.43
CA LEU A 10 4.60 11.21 -6.57
C LEU A 10 4.20 12.69 -6.71
N GLY A 11 3.31 12.97 -7.64
CA GLY A 11 2.64 14.26 -7.77
C GLY A 11 1.61 14.43 -6.66
N ASP A 12 0.33 14.60 -7.01
CA ASP A 12 -0.76 14.80 -6.04
C ASP A 12 -1.20 13.51 -5.30
N GLY A 13 -0.65 12.34 -5.64
CA GLY A 13 -0.97 11.05 -5.00
C GLY A 13 -2.45 10.61 -5.14
N CYS A 14 -3.28 11.35 -5.88
CA CYS A 14 -4.69 11.06 -6.15
C CYS A 14 -4.90 10.00 -7.25
N LEU A 15 -3.89 9.74 -8.08
CA LEU A 15 -3.93 8.73 -9.15
C LEU A 15 -3.14 7.48 -8.80
N THR A 16 -2.23 7.58 -7.83
CA THR A 16 -1.35 6.50 -7.39
C THR A 16 -2.02 5.67 -6.31
N LEU A 17 -2.08 4.35 -6.47
CA LEU A 17 -2.62 3.45 -5.45
C LEU A 17 -1.65 3.27 -4.30
N PHE A 18 -2.13 3.47 -3.08
CA PHE A 18 -1.31 3.37 -1.88
C PHE A 18 -0.73 1.96 -1.72
N TRP A 19 -1.52 0.91 -1.90
CA TRP A 19 -1.08 -0.44 -1.60
C TRP A 19 -0.23 -1.07 -2.72
N SER A 20 -0.64 -0.86 -3.97
CA SER A 20 -0.12 -1.61 -5.12
C SER A 20 1.00 -0.88 -5.87
N ASP A 21 1.00 0.45 -5.88
CA ASP A 21 1.93 1.21 -6.72
C ASP A 21 3.25 1.52 -6.01
N HIS A 22 4.29 1.73 -6.81
CA HIS A 22 5.67 1.95 -6.34
C HIS A 22 5.95 3.39 -5.95
N TRP A 23 5.25 3.91 -4.94
CA TRP A 23 5.40 5.31 -4.50
C TRP A 23 6.36 5.50 -3.32
N LEU A 24 6.82 4.42 -2.68
CA LEU A 24 7.80 4.42 -1.58
C LEU A 24 9.21 4.14 -2.13
N GLY A 25 9.77 5.11 -2.86
CA GLY A 25 11.16 5.02 -3.36
C GLY A 25 11.41 3.79 -4.25
N GLN A 26 10.51 3.56 -5.21
CA GLN A 26 10.42 2.39 -6.09
C GLN A 26 9.87 1.09 -5.48
N ASN A 27 9.45 1.08 -4.22
CA ASN A 27 8.72 -0.03 -3.62
C ASN A 27 7.24 0.31 -3.44
N SER A 28 6.39 -0.72 -3.41
CA SER A 28 5.00 -0.62 -2.97
C SER A 28 4.87 -1.16 -1.55
N PRO A 29 3.92 -0.67 -0.75
CA PRO A 29 3.65 -1.23 0.56
C PRO A 29 3.43 -2.74 0.55
N CYS A 30 2.80 -3.28 -0.49
CA CYS A 30 2.61 -4.72 -0.61
C CYS A 30 3.86 -5.52 -1.00
N LEU A 31 4.89 -4.87 -1.54
CA LEU A 31 6.20 -5.48 -1.75
C LEU A 31 6.99 -5.56 -0.44
N ILE A 32 6.86 -4.54 0.42
CA ILE A 32 7.54 -4.47 1.72
C ILE A 32 6.81 -5.36 2.76
N ALA A 33 5.49 -5.35 2.74
CA ALA A 33 4.60 -5.93 3.73
C ALA A 33 3.53 -6.84 3.07
N PRO A 34 3.92 -8.04 2.59
CA PRO A 34 3.01 -8.94 1.89
C PRO A 34 1.90 -9.51 2.79
N GLU A 35 2.20 -9.86 4.04
CA GLU A 35 1.19 -10.36 4.99
C GLU A 35 0.20 -9.27 5.37
N LEU A 36 0.68 -8.05 5.61
CA LEU A 36 -0.19 -6.90 5.86
C LEU A 36 -1.14 -6.69 4.68
N CYS A 37 -0.65 -6.80 3.45
CA CYS A 37 -1.49 -6.70 2.26
C CYS A 37 -2.51 -7.83 2.10
N ASN A 38 -2.23 -9.03 2.63
CA ASN A 38 -3.20 -10.13 2.65
C ASN A 38 -4.38 -9.85 3.59
N LEU A 39 -4.19 -9.03 4.63
CA LEU A 39 -5.25 -8.63 5.57
C LEU A 39 -6.20 -7.56 5.01
N ILE A 40 -5.91 -7.03 3.83
CA ILE A 40 -6.63 -5.93 3.21
C ILE A 40 -7.57 -6.50 2.15
N ARG A 41 -8.81 -5.97 2.12
CA ARG A 41 -9.77 -6.37 1.09
C ARG A 41 -9.28 -5.93 -0.29
N ARG A 42 -9.35 -6.83 -1.28
CA ARG A 42 -8.95 -6.55 -2.67
C ARG A 42 -9.56 -5.26 -3.24
N GLY A 43 -10.83 -4.97 -2.93
CA GLY A 43 -11.49 -3.75 -3.39
C GLY A 43 -10.79 -2.49 -2.88
N VAL A 44 -10.40 -2.49 -1.61
CA VAL A 44 -9.69 -1.36 -0.98
C VAL A 44 -8.28 -1.22 -1.53
N ARG A 45 -7.58 -2.34 -1.71
CA ARG A 45 -6.23 -2.37 -2.33
C ARG A 45 -6.20 -1.71 -3.71
N ASN A 46 -7.27 -1.89 -4.49
CA ASN A 46 -7.36 -1.41 -5.88
C ASN A 46 -8.03 -0.03 -6.03
N SER A 47 -8.58 0.55 -4.96
CA SER A 47 -9.24 1.86 -5.01
C SER A 47 -8.58 2.90 -4.11
N ARG A 48 -7.78 2.47 -3.11
CA ARG A 48 -7.17 3.38 -2.15
C ARG A 48 -5.97 4.08 -2.79
N THR A 49 -6.11 5.38 -3.00
CA THR A 49 -5.04 6.26 -3.49
C THR A 49 -4.12 6.70 -2.35
N VAL A 50 -2.87 7.09 -2.65
CA VAL A 50 -1.89 7.60 -1.67
C VAL A 50 -2.45 8.78 -0.89
N ALA A 51 -3.04 9.77 -1.56
CA ALA A 51 -3.63 10.94 -0.91
C ALA A 51 -4.72 10.56 0.11
N ALA A 52 -5.66 9.72 -0.30
CA ALA A 52 -6.75 9.24 0.56
C ALA A 52 -6.28 8.31 1.69
N ALA A 53 -5.21 7.54 1.48
CA ALA A 53 -4.62 6.67 2.48
C ALA A 53 -3.91 7.45 3.59
N LEU A 54 -3.08 8.42 3.20
CA LEU A 54 -2.33 9.25 4.13
C LEU A 54 -3.24 10.24 4.87
N SER A 55 -4.31 10.69 4.23
CA SER A 55 -5.37 11.49 4.88
C SER A 55 -5.92 10.75 6.11
N ASP A 56 -5.76 11.35 7.28
CA ASP A 56 -6.17 10.82 8.59
C ASP A 56 -5.66 9.40 8.91
N LYS A 57 -4.57 8.96 8.26
CA LYS A 57 -4.05 7.59 8.37
C LYS A 57 -5.13 6.52 8.07
N ARG A 58 -6.05 6.81 7.15
CA ARG A 58 -7.14 5.91 6.75
C ARG A 58 -6.66 4.55 6.27
N TRP A 59 -5.44 4.46 5.74
CA TRP A 59 -4.86 3.18 5.35
C TRP A 59 -4.80 2.16 6.49
N ILE A 60 -4.69 2.59 7.75
CA ILE A 60 -4.70 1.68 8.91
C ILE A 60 -6.06 0.99 9.04
N GLN A 61 -7.15 1.70 8.71
CA GLN A 61 -8.51 1.16 8.74
C GLN A 61 -8.78 0.16 7.61
N ASP A 62 -7.93 0.14 6.59
CA ASP A 62 -8.04 -0.81 5.48
C ASP A 62 -7.62 -2.24 5.89
N ILE A 63 -6.87 -2.35 6.99
CA ILE A 63 -6.45 -3.62 7.59
C ILE A 63 -7.64 -4.18 8.36
N THR A 64 -8.31 -5.17 7.77
CA THR A 64 -9.56 -5.73 8.33
C THR A 64 -9.44 -7.19 8.75
N GLY A 65 -8.32 -7.84 8.42
CA GLY A 65 -8.04 -9.21 8.82
C GLY A 65 -7.47 -9.32 10.24
N THR A 66 -7.34 -10.56 10.71
CA THR A 66 -6.68 -10.86 12.00
C THR A 66 -5.21 -10.44 11.93
N LEU A 67 -4.81 -9.48 12.77
CA LEU A 67 -3.41 -9.09 12.92
C LEU A 67 -2.60 -10.24 13.49
N THR A 68 -1.78 -10.86 12.64
CA THR A 68 -0.78 -11.83 13.04
C THR A 68 0.47 -11.11 13.54
N VAL A 69 1.32 -11.82 14.28
CA VAL A 69 2.62 -11.29 14.73
C VAL A 69 3.47 -10.83 13.53
N GLN A 70 3.43 -11.56 12.41
CA GLN A 70 4.13 -11.20 11.19
C GLN A 70 3.61 -9.89 10.58
N ALA A 71 2.28 -9.74 10.47
CA ALA A 71 1.67 -8.50 9.98
C ALA A 71 1.96 -7.30 10.90
N LEU A 72 2.09 -7.52 12.21
CA LEU A 72 2.52 -6.50 13.17
C LEU A 72 3.97 -6.04 12.92
N PHE A 73 4.88 -6.97 12.67
CA PHE A 73 6.26 -6.63 12.29
C PHE A 73 6.29 -5.85 10.98
N GLU A 74 5.54 -6.29 9.97
CA GLU A 74 5.47 -5.60 8.68
C GLU A 74 4.90 -4.18 8.81
N TYR A 75 3.89 -3.98 9.67
CA TYR A 75 3.38 -2.64 9.99
C TYR A 75 4.43 -1.71 10.60
N LEU A 76 5.37 -2.24 11.41
CA LEU A 76 6.42 -1.43 12.04
C LEU A 76 7.54 -1.02 11.07
N ILE A 77 7.67 -1.73 9.95
CA ILE A 77 8.70 -1.49 8.93
C ILE A 77 8.18 -0.55 7.83
N LEU A 78 6.85 -0.45 7.70
CA LEU A 78 6.13 0.41 6.75
C LEU A 78 6.05 1.87 7.24
#